data_AF-A0A349H214-F1
#
_entry.id   AF-A0A349H214-F1
#
_cell.length_a   1.000
_cell.length_b   1.000
_cell.length_c   1.000
_cell.angle_alpha   90.00
_cell.angle_beta   90.00
_cell.angle_gamma   90.00
#
_symmetry.space_group_name_H-M   'P 1'
#
loop_
_entity.id
_entity.type
_entity.pdbx_description
1 polymer ?
#
loop_
_entity_poly.entity_id
_entity_poly.type
_entity_poly.pdbx_seq_one_letter_code
_entity_poly.pdbx_strand_id
1 'polypeptide(L)'
;RIVVATDVLSEGQNLQDCAIIVNFDLPWAIIRLIQRAGRVDRIGQKSDIILCYSFMPAEGVERIINLRSRVSQRLKENAEVVGADETFFEDEDPEQIVRDLFTEKAGILDGDDDAEVDLASFAYQIWKNAIDKDPSLEKVIPALPDVVYSTRPFSPKPNQPEGALVYLRTAEGSDALAWVDKQGRSVTESQFAILKAAECGPDMPSLERHRDHHEMVAKGVKLIVETEKSVGGQLGRPSGARFRTYERLKAYAEKIKGELFDRPELRRAIDDIYKYPLLSGATDTLNRQLKSGIDDPTLAELVMALRADMRLCRVTEDITEGEPQVICSLGLRAHS
;
A
#
# COMPACT_ATOMS: atom_id res chain seq x y z
N ARG A 1 -33.94 5.51 11.14
CA ARG A 1 -33.93 4.18 11.80
C ARG A 1 -32.55 4.03 12.45
N ILE A 2 -32.45 3.44 13.63
CA ILE A 2 -31.18 3.29 14.35
C ILE A 2 -30.89 1.79 14.47
N VAL A 3 -29.68 1.38 14.10
CA VAL A 3 -29.20 0.01 14.27
C VAL A 3 -28.15 0.06 15.37
N VAL A 4 -28.32 -0.78 16.38
CA VAL A 4 -27.34 -0.96 17.47
C VAL A 4 -26.73 -2.34 17.27
N ALA A 5 -25.41 -2.38 17.13
CA ALA A 5 -24.64 -3.59 16.88
C ALA A 5 -23.48 -3.68 17.88
N THR A 6 -23.20 -4.89 18.35
CA THR A 6 -21.96 -5.22 19.06
C THR A 6 -20.90 -5.69 18.06
N ASP A 7 -19.65 -5.85 18.50
CA ASP A 7 -18.53 -6.29 17.64
C ASP A 7 -18.89 -7.52 16.78
N VAL A 8 -19.59 -8.50 17.36
CA VAL A 8 -20.01 -9.75 16.70
C VAL A 8 -20.92 -9.52 15.49
N LEU A 9 -21.73 -8.46 15.51
CA LEU A 9 -22.65 -8.14 14.41
C LEU A 9 -22.01 -7.15 13.41
N SER A 10 -20.97 -6.44 13.82
CA SER A 10 -20.12 -5.61 12.95
C SER A 10 -19.10 -6.43 12.14
N GLU A 11 -18.89 -7.69 12.53
CA GLU A 11 -18.09 -8.66 11.79
C GLU A 11 -18.97 -9.41 10.78
N GLY A 12 -18.92 -9.00 9.51
CA GLY A 12 -19.47 -9.78 8.40
C GLY A 12 -20.86 -9.37 7.89
N GLN A 13 -21.51 -8.38 8.50
CA GLN A 13 -22.76 -7.80 7.98
C GLN A 13 -22.51 -6.56 7.12
N ASN A 14 -23.33 -6.41 6.09
CA ASN A 14 -23.34 -5.23 5.23
C ASN A 14 -24.32 -4.19 5.78
N LEU A 15 -23.84 -2.98 6.06
CA LEU A 15 -24.62 -1.89 6.66
C LEU A 15 -24.70 -0.66 5.74
N GLN A 16 -24.61 -0.86 4.42
CA GLN A 16 -24.61 0.18 3.39
C GLN A 16 -25.87 1.06 3.34
N ASP A 17 -26.94 0.68 4.04
CA ASP A 17 -28.13 1.52 4.23
C ASP A 17 -27.95 2.59 5.32
N CYS A 18 -26.84 2.54 6.06
CA CYS A 18 -26.46 3.54 7.06
C CYS A 18 -25.53 4.59 6.43
N ALA A 19 -25.47 5.80 6.99
CA ALA A 19 -24.52 6.84 6.59
C ALA A 19 -23.89 7.56 7.79
N ILE A 20 -24.29 7.19 9.02
CA ILE A 20 -23.76 7.75 10.25
C ILE A 20 -23.38 6.59 11.15
N ILE A 21 -22.14 6.62 11.63
CA ILE A 21 -21.55 5.64 12.54
C ILE A 21 -21.26 6.35 13.84
N VAL A 22 -21.63 5.74 14.96
CA VAL A 22 -21.35 6.26 16.30
C VAL A 22 -20.68 5.15 17.10
N ASN A 23 -19.39 5.26 17.31
CA ASN A 23 -18.61 4.36 18.16
C ASN A 23 -18.74 4.81 19.61
N PHE A 24 -19.46 4.02 20.41
CA PHE A 24 -19.58 4.24 21.85
C PHE A 24 -18.36 3.75 22.63
N ASP A 25 -17.53 2.94 21.99
CA ASP A 25 -16.29 2.38 22.51
C ASP A 25 -15.11 2.78 21.62
N LEU A 26 -13.94 2.86 22.25
CA LEU A 26 -12.66 3.06 21.56
C LEU A 26 -11.89 1.75 21.61
N PRO A 27 -11.79 1.03 20.48
CA PRO A 27 -11.07 -0.22 20.44
C PRO A 27 -9.57 0.04 20.61
N TRP A 28 -8.90 -0.89 21.31
CA TRP A 28 -7.45 -0.89 21.54
C TRP A 28 -6.62 -0.89 20.25
N ALA A 29 -7.22 -1.29 19.13
CA ALA A 29 -6.60 -1.29 17.81
C ALA A 29 -7.46 -0.46 16.84
N ILE A 30 -6.87 0.62 16.31
CA ILE A 30 -7.55 1.60 15.44
C ILE A 30 -8.14 0.94 14.19
N ILE A 31 -7.50 -0.12 13.67
CA ILE A 31 -7.98 -0.90 12.53
C ILE A 31 -9.43 -1.37 12.68
N ARG A 32 -9.90 -1.60 13.92
CA ARG A 32 -11.30 -1.99 14.18
C ARG A 32 -12.29 -0.88 13.80
N LEU A 33 -11.95 0.39 14.02
CA LEU A 33 -12.81 1.52 13.63
C LEU A 33 -12.91 1.63 12.11
N ILE A 34 -11.79 1.43 11.41
CA ILE A 34 -11.73 1.42 9.94
C ILE A 34 -12.57 0.27 9.39
N GLN A 35 -12.44 -0.93 9.95
CA GLN A 35 -13.24 -2.09 9.56
C GLN A 35 -14.75 -1.88 9.79
N ARG A 36 -15.13 -1.20 10.90
CA ARG A 36 -16.52 -0.81 11.17
C ARG A 36 -17.04 0.18 10.12
N ALA A 37 -16.23 1.20 9.79
CA ALA A 37 -16.55 2.15 8.72
C ALA A 37 -16.74 1.46 7.37
N GLY A 38 -15.84 0.53 7.02
CA GLY A 38 -15.92 -0.28 5.80
C GLY A 38 -17.06 -1.31 5.76
N ARG A 39 -17.93 -1.41 6.77
CA ARG A 39 -19.23 -2.13 6.67
C ARG A 39 -20.33 -1.24 6.09
N VAL A 40 -20.17 0.07 6.26
CA VAL A 40 -21.10 1.10 5.78
C VAL A 40 -20.61 1.68 4.46
N ASP A 41 -19.30 1.88 4.33
CA ASP A 41 -18.65 2.30 3.09
C ASP A 41 -18.39 1.09 2.18
N ARG A 42 -19.44 0.68 1.45
CA ARG A 42 -19.41 -0.45 0.50
C ARG A 42 -20.14 -0.13 -0.79
N ILE A 43 -19.87 -0.95 -1.80
CA ILE A 43 -20.59 -0.95 -3.08
C ILE A 43 -22.10 -1.04 -2.82
N GLY A 44 -22.85 -0.02 -3.25
CA GLY A 44 -24.29 0.10 -3.03
C GLY A 44 -24.68 1.16 -1.99
N GLN A 45 -23.71 1.81 -1.33
CA GLN A 45 -23.92 3.01 -0.54
C GLN A 45 -24.54 4.13 -1.42
N LYS A 46 -25.55 4.82 -0.88
CA LYS A 46 -26.29 5.88 -1.59
C LYS A 46 -25.97 7.29 -1.09
N SER A 47 -25.31 7.42 0.05
CA SER A 47 -24.93 8.70 0.62
C SER A 47 -23.52 9.09 0.18
N ASP A 48 -23.34 10.34 -0.26
CA ASP A 48 -22.04 10.87 -0.69
C ASP A 48 -21.07 11.11 0.49
N ILE A 49 -21.58 11.16 1.72
CA ILE A 49 -20.83 11.47 2.93
C ILE A 49 -21.20 10.48 4.02
N ILE A 50 -20.21 9.79 4.58
CA ILE A 50 -20.36 8.93 5.76
C ILE A 50 -19.75 9.66 6.96
N LEU A 51 -20.55 9.90 7.99
CA LEU A 51 -20.09 10.57 9.21
C LEU A 51 -19.74 9.53 10.27
N CYS A 52 -18.55 9.63 10.86
CA CYS A 52 -18.08 8.71 11.90
C CYS A 52 -17.77 9.48 13.19
N TYR A 53 -18.58 9.26 14.22
CA TYR A 53 -18.40 9.84 15.56
C TYR A 53 -17.82 8.80 16.50
N SER A 54 -16.92 9.20 17.39
CA SER A 54 -16.38 8.35 18.44
C SER A 54 -16.47 9.02 19.81
N PHE A 55 -16.95 8.29 20.82
CA PHE A 55 -17.01 8.76 22.19
C PHE A 55 -15.66 8.56 22.88
N MET A 56 -15.09 9.66 23.40
CA MET A 56 -13.91 9.60 24.25
C MET A 56 -14.30 9.29 25.70
N PRO A 57 -13.57 8.40 26.41
CA PRO A 57 -13.82 8.17 27.83
C PRO A 57 -13.58 9.46 28.63
N ALA A 58 -14.40 9.66 29.66
CA ALA A 58 -14.20 10.74 30.62
C ALA A 58 -12.85 10.55 31.35
N GLU A 59 -12.21 11.64 31.75
CA GLU A 59 -10.87 11.61 32.38
C GLU A 59 -10.77 10.64 33.57
N GLY A 60 -11.84 10.50 34.37
CA GLY A 60 -11.89 9.57 35.49
C GLY A 60 -11.77 8.10 35.09
N VAL A 61 -12.35 7.72 33.94
CA VAL A 61 -12.28 6.37 33.39
C VAL A 61 -10.94 6.16 32.69
N GLU A 62 -10.47 7.15 31.93
CA GLU A 62 -9.15 7.12 31.27
C GLU A 62 -8.02 6.82 32.25
N ARG A 63 -8.00 7.49 33.42
CA ARG A 63 -7.00 7.26 34.48
C ARG A 63 -6.96 5.82 35.01
N ILE A 64 -8.04 5.06 34.85
CA ILE A 64 -8.15 3.67 35.32
C ILE A 64 -7.72 2.70 34.23
N ILE A 65 -8.09 2.95 32.97
CA ILE A 65 -7.88 2.01 31.87
C ILE A 65 -6.61 2.30 31.05
N ASN A 66 -6.03 3.51 31.18
CA ASN A 66 -4.88 4.00 30.42
C ASN A 66 -5.01 3.73 28.91
N LEU A 67 -6.20 3.97 28.36
CA LEU A 67 -6.54 3.62 26.98
C LEU A 67 -5.67 4.38 25.98
N ARG A 68 -5.47 5.68 26.20
CA ARG A 68 -4.63 6.53 25.34
C ARG A 68 -3.18 6.05 25.33
N SER A 69 -2.62 5.80 26.51
CA SER A 69 -1.23 5.33 26.65
C SER A 69 -1.03 3.98 25.98
N ARG A 70 -1.98 3.05 26.11
CA ARG A 70 -1.91 1.73 25.48
C ARG A 70 -2.12 1.77 23.96
N VAL A 71 -3.03 2.61 23.46
CA VAL A 71 -3.21 2.82 22.02
C VAL A 71 -1.95 3.45 21.40
N SER A 72 -1.38 4.46 22.06
CA SER A 72 -0.11 5.08 21.64
C SER A 72 1.06 4.10 21.70
N GLN A 73 1.16 3.28 22.75
CA GLN A 73 2.17 2.23 22.85
C GLN A 73 2.02 1.19 21.73
N ARG A 74 0.79 0.76 21.42
CA ARG A 74 0.52 -0.16 20.31
C ARG A 74 0.86 0.43 18.94
N LEU A 75 0.60 1.72 18.73
CA LEU A 75 1.02 2.43 17.52
C LEU A 75 2.55 2.42 17.39
N LYS A 76 3.27 2.66 18.50
CA LYS A 76 4.73 2.63 18.53
C LYS A 76 5.31 1.22 18.33
N GLU A 77 4.74 0.21 18.97
CA GLU A 77 5.11 -1.20 18.79
C GLU A 77 4.85 -1.67 17.34
N ASN A 78 3.77 -1.21 16.71
CA ASN A 78 3.50 -1.50 15.31
C ASN A 78 4.52 -0.82 14.38
N ALA A 79 4.95 0.41 14.67
CA ALA A 79 5.99 1.11 13.91
C ALA A 79 7.36 0.37 13.98
N GLU A 80 7.72 -0.18 15.15
CA GLU A 80 8.96 -0.95 15.34
C GLU A 80 8.95 -2.31 14.60
N VAL A 81 7.79 -2.92 14.39
CA VAL A 81 7.63 -4.19 13.64
C VAL A 81 7.47 -3.95 12.13
N VAL A 82 7.00 -2.78 11.73
CA VAL A 82 6.76 -2.40 10.32
C VAL A 82 8.00 -1.79 9.66
N GLY A 83 9.07 -1.49 10.41
CA GLY A 83 10.34 -1.06 9.81
C GLY A 83 10.29 0.35 9.25
N ALA A 84 9.63 1.27 9.95
CA ALA A 84 9.71 2.69 9.66
C ALA A 84 10.92 3.29 10.40
N ASP A 85 12.05 3.32 9.71
CA ASP A 85 13.20 4.14 10.09
C ASP A 85 12.92 5.58 9.63
N GLU A 86 11.94 6.26 10.24
CA GLU A 86 11.70 7.70 10.05
C GLU A 86 11.07 8.34 11.30
N THR A 87 11.66 9.46 11.67
CA THR A 87 11.57 10.27 12.89
C THR A 87 10.21 10.95 13.12
N PHE A 88 9.09 10.26 12.98
CA PHE A 88 7.75 10.88 12.96
C PHE A 88 7.17 11.30 14.33
N PHE A 89 7.76 10.86 15.45
CA PHE A 89 7.16 11.02 16.78
C PHE A 89 8.07 11.64 17.85
N GLU A 90 9.21 12.23 17.49
CA GLU A 90 10.18 12.69 18.51
C GLU A 90 9.72 13.94 19.28
N ASP A 91 8.78 14.75 18.75
CA ASP A 91 8.47 16.07 19.32
C ASP A 91 6.98 16.34 19.67
N GLU A 92 6.05 15.38 19.49
CA GLU A 92 4.62 15.60 19.77
C GLU A 92 4.11 14.86 21.02
N ASP A 93 3.30 15.56 21.83
CA ASP A 93 2.66 15.00 23.03
C ASP A 93 1.70 13.86 22.63
N PRO A 94 1.90 12.62 23.14
CA PRO A 94 1.03 11.47 22.86
C PRO A 94 -0.46 11.73 23.12
N GLU A 95 -0.76 12.62 24.08
CA GLU A 95 -2.12 12.99 24.44
C GLU A 95 -2.78 13.87 23.36
N GLN A 96 -1.98 14.68 22.65
CA GLN A 96 -2.40 15.51 21.54
C GLN A 96 -2.58 14.67 20.25
N ILE A 97 -1.71 13.68 19.99
CA ILE A 97 -1.82 12.77 18.84
C ILE A 97 -3.13 11.99 18.88
N VAL A 98 -3.44 11.37 20.01
CA VAL A 98 -4.71 10.61 20.16
C VAL A 98 -5.90 11.54 20.06
N ARG A 99 -5.83 12.74 20.65
CA ARG A 99 -6.91 13.72 20.56
C ARG A 99 -7.13 14.19 19.12
N ASP A 100 -6.07 14.50 18.38
CA ASP A 100 -6.14 15.01 17.01
C ASP A 100 -6.58 13.92 16.00
N LEU A 101 -6.26 12.63 16.25
CA LEU A 101 -6.82 11.47 15.54
C LEU A 101 -8.35 11.36 15.69
N PHE A 102 -8.92 11.80 16.81
CA PHE A 102 -10.33 11.61 17.16
C PHE A 102 -11.19 12.90 17.13
N THR A 103 -10.58 14.07 16.94
CA THR A 103 -11.29 15.38 16.93
C THR A 103 -11.17 16.14 15.60
N GLU A 104 -10.87 15.44 14.51
CA GLU A 104 -11.08 15.94 13.14
C GLU A 104 -10.28 17.22 12.82
N LYS A 105 -8.99 17.27 13.19
CA LYS A 105 -8.03 17.98 12.32
C LYS A 105 -7.82 17.13 11.08
N ALA A 106 -8.72 17.33 10.11
CA ALA A 106 -8.60 16.84 8.75
C ALA A 106 -7.17 17.15 8.23
N GLY A 107 -6.33 16.11 8.17
CA GLY A 107 -4.93 16.23 7.75
C GLY A 107 -3.94 15.31 8.46
N ILE A 108 -4.28 14.67 9.59
CA ILE A 108 -3.41 13.64 10.21
C ILE A 108 -3.69 12.22 9.67
N LEU A 109 -4.88 11.98 9.12
CA LEU A 109 -5.18 10.78 8.32
C LEU A 109 -4.61 10.85 6.89
N ASP A 110 -3.89 11.93 6.55
CA ASP A 110 -3.10 12.02 5.32
C ASP A 110 -1.63 11.58 5.56
N GLY A 111 -1.29 11.10 6.76
CA GLY A 111 0.01 10.54 7.12
C GLY A 111 -0.04 9.02 7.24
N ASP A 112 0.72 8.35 6.37
CA ASP A 112 1.05 6.92 6.35
C ASP A 112 -0.10 5.91 6.46
N ASP A 113 -0.86 5.83 5.37
CA ASP A 113 -1.44 4.55 4.92
C ASP A 113 -0.31 3.62 4.43
N ASP A 114 0.47 3.09 5.38
CA ASP A 114 1.37 1.95 5.17
C ASP A 114 0.71 0.62 5.59
N ALA A 115 -0.63 0.61 5.65
CA ALA A 115 -1.38 -0.56 5.23
C ALA A 115 -1.57 -0.43 3.72
N GLU A 116 -1.41 -1.52 2.95
CA GLU A 116 -1.92 -1.61 1.58
C GLU A 116 -3.43 -1.26 1.54
N VAL A 117 -3.79 0.03 1.57
CA VAL A 117 -4.97 0.52 0.87
C VAL A 117 -4.64 0.20 -0.56
N ASP A 118 -5.15 -0.95 -0.97
CA ASP A 118 -4.88 -1.63 -2.21
C ASP A 118 -4.74 -0.63 -3.37
N LEU A 119 -3.50 -0.22 -3.66
CA LEU A 119 -3.20 0.78 -4.69
C LEU A 119 -3.77 0.31 -6.02
N ALA A 120 -3.78 -1.01 -6.25
CA ALA A 120 -4.41 -1.61 -7.41
C ALA A 120 -5.94 -1.48 -7.38
N SER A 121 -6.62 -1.66 -6.25
CA SER A 121 -8.06 -1.35 -6.13
C SER A 121 -8.37 0.13 -6.29
N PHE A 122 -7.56 1.01 -5.70
CA PHE A 122 -7.75 2.45 -5.83
C PHE A 122 -7.52 2.89 -7.28
N ALA A 123 -6.45 2.44 -7.93
CA ALA A 123 -6.20 2.64 -9.35
C ALA A 123 -7.29 2.02 -10.22
N TYR A 124 -7.78 0.82 -9.89
CA TYR A 124 -8.89 0.17 -10.60
C TYR A 124 -10.19 0.96 -10.45
N GLN A 125 -10.46 1.56 -9.28
CA GLN A 125 -11.62 2.41 -9.08
C GLN A 125 -11.51 3.70 -9.90
N ILE A 126 -10.33 4.32 -9.96
CA ILE A 126 -10.06 5.47 -10.84
C ILE A 126 -10.30 5.08 -12.31
N TRP A 127 -9.73 3.96 -12.74
CA TRP A 127 -9.91 3.40 -14.08
C TRP A 127 -11.38 3.17 -14.41
N LYS A 128 -12.11 2.48 -13.52
CA LYS A 128 -13.52 2.17 -13.68
C LYS A 128 -14.37 3.44 -13.78
N ASN A 129 -14.14 4.40 -12.89
CA ASN A 129 -14.82 5.69 -12.93
C ASN A 129 -14.53 6.46 -14.23
N ALA A 130 -13.33 6.32 -14.80
CA ALA A 130 -12.96 6.95 -16.06
C ALA A 130 -13.69 6.31 -17.25
N ILE A 131 -13.70 4.96 -17.36
CA ILE A 131 -14.39 4.26 -18.46
C ILE A 131 -15.92 4.34 -18.35
N ASP A 132 -16.48 4.44 -17.14
CA ASP A 132 -17.91 4.64 -16.94
C ASP A 132 -18.35 6.02 -17.44
N LYS A 133 -17.47 7.03 -17.35
CA LYS A 133 -17.70 8.38 -17.88
C LYS A 133 -17.42 8.48 -19.38
N ASP A 134 -16.35 7.85 -19.85
CA ASP A 134 -15.95 7.80 -21.26
C ASP A 134 -15.52 6.39 -21.66
N PRO A 135 -16.43 5.59 -22.25
CA PRO A 135 -16.14 4.21 -22.67
C PRO A 135 -15.05 4.10 -23.73
N SER A 136 -14.70 5.18 -24.43
CA SER A 136 -13.63 5.15 -25.44
C SER A 136 -12.24 4.90 -24.82
N LEU A 137 -12.06 5.30 -23.56
CA LEU A 137 -10.81 5.16 -22.81
C LEU A 137 -10.37 3.70 -22.64
N GLU A 138 -11.33 2.76 -22.59
CA GLU A 138 -11.07 1.32 -22.48
C GLU A 138 -10.20 0.79 -23.63
N LYS A 139 -10.28 1.41 -24.82
CA LYS A 139 -9.43 1.07 -25.96
C LYS A 139 -8.20 1.95 -26.08
N VAL A 140 -8.33 3.23 -25.77
CA VAL A 140 -7.27 4.22 -25.98
C VAL A 140 -6.11 4.01 -25.00
N ILE A 141 -6.40 3.85 -23.71
CA ILE A 141 -5.34 3.81 -22.68
C ILE A 141 -4.47 2.56 -22.79
N PRO A 142 -5.01 1.32 -22.97
CA PRO A 142 -4.17 0.14 -23.18
C PRO A 142 -3.40 0.13 -24.52
N ALA A 143 -3.80 0.95 -25.49
CA ALA A 143 -3.13 1.08 -26.78
C ALA A 143 -2.01 2.13 -26.79
N LEU A 144 -1.84 2.90 -25.70
CA LEU A 144 -0.74 3.85 -25.59
C LEU A 144 0.61 3.09 -25.53
N PRO A 145 1.64 3.57 -26.24
CA PRO A 145 2.97 2.99 -26.15
C PRO A 145 3.57 3.26 -24.77
N ASP A 146 4.50 2.42 -24.33
CA ASP A 146 5.29 2.72 -23.14
C ASP A 146 6.09 4.02 -23.32
N VAL A 147 6.54 4.61 -22.21
CA VAL A 147 7.31 5.86 -22.15
C VAL A 147 6.48 7.10 -22.54
N VAL A 148 5.14 7.05 -22.42
CA VAL A 148 4.31 8.27 -22.56
C VAL A 148 4.67 9.27 -21.47
N TYR A 149 4.76 10.54 -21.84
CA TYR A 149 4.94 11.63 -20.89
C TYR A 149 3.98 12.77 -21.14
N SER A 150 3.61 13.47 -20.07
CA SER A 150 2.84 14.71 -20.11
C SER A 150 3.32 15.66 -19.01
N THR A 151 2.84 16.89 -19.00
CA THR A 151 3.11 17.85 -17.92
C THR A 151 1.82 18.58 -17.60
N ARG A 152 1.49 18.64 -16.31
CA ARG A 152 0.28 19.32 -15.84
C ARG A 152 0.63 20.54 -14.99
N PRO A 153 -0.24 21.56 -14.95
CA PRO A 153 -0.11 22.64 -13.98
C PRO A 153 -0.22 22.09 -12.56
N PHE A 154 0.60 22.62 -11.67
CA PHE A 154 0.73 22.18 -10.29
C PHE A 154 0.98 23.37 -9.37
N SER A 155 0.36 23.38 -8.18
CA SER A 155 0.57 24.45 -7.19
C SER A 155 1.50 23.93 -6.09
N PRO A 156 2.80 24.26 -6.13
CA PRO A 156 3.75 23.69 -5.19
C PRO A 156 3.49 24.15 -3.75
N LYS A 157 3.63 23.22 -2.80
CA LYS A 157 3.62 23.47 -1.34
C LYS A 157 5.00 23.11 -0.77
N PRO A 158 5.34 23.52 0.48
CA PRO A 158 6.65 23.22 1.08
C PRO A 158 7.04 21.73 1.01
N ASN A 159 6.08 20.83 1.22
CA ASN A 159 6.29 19.37 1.19
C ASN A 159 5.85 18.72 -0.13
N GLN A 160 5.51 19.53 -1.14
CA GLN A 160 5.01 19.08 -2.44
C GLN A 160 5.61 19.99 -3.52
N PRO A 161 6.91 19.87 -3.83
CA PRO A 161 7.58 20.72 -4.79
C PRO A 161 7.24 20.34 -6.24
N GLU A 162 7.61 21.21 -7.18
CA GLU A 162 7.65 20.86 -8.60
C GLU A 162 8.64 19.72 -8.88
N GLY A 163 8.38 18.94 -9.92
CA GLY A 163 9.18 17.76 -10.20
C GLY A 163 8.62 16.87 -11.30
N ALA A 164 9.00 15.59 -11.26
CA ALA A 164 8.48 14.57 -12.14
C ALA A 164 7.99 13.34 -11.33
N LEU A 165 6.85 12.82 -11.74
CA LEU A 165 6.31 11.54 -11.33
C LEU A 165 6.71 10.50 -12.36
N VAL A 166 7.13 9.32 -11.91
CA VAL A 166 7.54 8.20 -12.78
C VAL A 166 6.79 6.96 -12.33
N TYR A 167 6.20 6.26 -13.30
CA TYR A 167 5.70 4.92 -13.12
C TYR A 167 6.57 3.94 -13.92
N LEU A 168 7.10 2.94 -13.23
CA LEU A 168 7.94 1.92 -13.84
C LEU A 168 7.52 0.52 -13.43
N ARG A 169 7.77 -0.40 -14.34
CA ARG A 169 7.77 -1.84 -14.07
C ARG A 169 9.21 -2.28 -13.85
N THR A 170 9.47 -2.87 -12.71
CA THR A 170 10.81 -3.30 -12.30
C THR A 170 11.24 -4.53 -13.08
N ALA A 171 12.53 -4.87 -12.99
CA ALA A 171 13.11 -6.09 -13.57
C ALA A 171 12.37 -7.37 -13.13
N GLU A 172 11.86 -7.36 -11.89
CA GLU A 172 11.13 -8.47 -11.28
C GLU A 172 9.62 -8.46 -11.63
N GLY A 173 9.17 -7.48 -12.43
CA GLY A 173 7.78 -7.33 -12.83
C GLY A 173 6.88 -6.65 -11.80
N SER A 174 7.45 -6.04 -10.77
CA SER A 174 6.69 -5.25 -9.79
C SER A 174 6.45 -3.83 -10.30
N ASP A 175 5.32 -3.25 -9.92
CA ASP A 175 4.94 -1.89 -10.24
C ASP A 175 5.48 -0.92 -9.18
N ALA A 176 6.09 0.19 -9.61
CA ALA A 176 6.68 1.17 -8.71
C ALA A 176 6.46 2.60 -9.20
N LEU A 177 6.12 3.49 -8.26
CA LEU A 177 6.02 4.94 -8.48
C LEU A 177 7.13 5.67 -7.74
N ALA A 178 7.62 6.76 -8.34
CA ALA A 178 8.50 7.73 -7.69
C ALA A 178 8.04 9.15 -8.00
N TRP A 179 8.16 10.02 -7.01
CA TRP A 179 8.08 11.47 -7.20
C TRP A 179 9.43 12.07 -6.86
N VAL A 180 10.06 12.70 -7.85
CA VAL A 180 11.33 13.42 -7.67
C VAL A 180 11.18 14.91 -7.86
N ASP A 181 11.87 15.70 -7.04
CA ASP A 181 11.95 17.15 -7.19
C ASP A 181 12.89 17.57 -8.34
N LYS A 182 13.01 18.88 -8.60
CA LYS A 182 13.93 19.43 -9.61
C LYS A 182 15.40 19.07 -9.40
N GLN A 183 15.80 18.78 -8.16
CA GLN A 183 17.16 18.36 -7.82
C GLN A 183 17.34 16.84 -8.00
N GLY A 184 16.25 16.09 -8.14
CA GLY A 184 16.22 14.64 -8.28
C GLY A 184 16.17 13.88 -6.96
N ARG A 185 15.76 14.54 -5.87
CA ARG A 185 15.54 13.91 -4.57
C ARG A 185 14.12 13.36 -4.51
N SER A 186 13.93 12.24 -3.80
CA SER A 186 12.59 11.73 -3.52
C SER A 186 11.80 12.76 -2.72
N VAL A 187 10.56 13.03 -3.13
CA VAL A 187 9.63 13.91 -2.42
C VAL A 187 8.91 13.13 -1.31
N THR A 188 8.56 11.88 -1.59
CA THR A 188 7.86 10.98 -0.67
C THR A 188 8.06 9.54 -1.13
N GLU A 189 8.06 8.60 -0.18
CA GLU A 189 8.08 7.16 -0.47
C GLU A 189 6.67 6.56 -0.60
N SER A 190 5.64 7.28 -0.14
CA SER A 190 4.25 6.85 -0.16
C SER A 190 3.71 6.76 -1.60
N GLN A 191 3.48 5.53 -2.05
CA GLN A 191 2.90 5.25 -3.38
C GLN A 191 1.52 5.90 -3.56
N PHE A 192 0.72 5.93 -2.49
CA PHE A 192 -0.60 6.57 -2.49
C PHE A 192 -0.50 8.08 -2.66
N ALA A 193 0.41 8.75 -1.94
CA ALA A 193 0.64 10.18 -2.07
C ALA A 193 1.12 10.55 -3.49
N ILE A 194 1.98 9.72 -4.08
CA ILE A 194 2.47 9.89 -5.46
C ILE A 194 1.30 9.77 -6.46
N LEU A 195 0.45 8.75 -6.31
CA LEU A 195 -0.72 8.56 -7.18
C LEU A 195 -1.74 9.70 -7.02
N LYS A 196 -1.97 10.17 -5.79
CA LYS A 196 -2.79 11.35 -5.51
C LYS A 196 -2.21 12.62 -6.12
N ALA A 197 -0.90 12.79 -6.10
CA ALA A 197 -0.22 13.89 -6.78
C ALA A 197 -0.35 13.81 -8.31
N ALA A 198 -0.67 12.65 -8.90
CA ALA A 198 -0.95 12.53 -10.32
C ALA A 198 -2.38 12.93 -10.71
N GLU A 199 -3.31 13.06 -9.73
CA GLU A 199 -4.73 13.30 -9.98
C GLU A 199 -4.96 14.59 -10.79
N CYS A 200 -5.74 14.47 -11.88
CA CYS A 200 -6.12 15.58 -12.75
C CYS A 200 -7.55 15.42 -13.28
N GLY A 201 -8.21 16.55 -13.53
CA GLY A 201 -9.52 16.58 -14.21
C GLY A 201 -9.39 16.38 -15.73
N PRO A 202 -10.45 15.92 -16.41
CA PRO A 202 -10.43 15.65 -17.86
C PRO A 202 -10.16 16.90 -18.71
N ASP A 203 -10.59 18.07 -18.24
CA ASP A 203 -10.43 19.34 -18.95
C ASP A 203 -9.13 20.07 -18.57
N MET A 204 -8.24 19.43 -17.78
CA MET A 204 -7.00 20.06 -17.34
C MET A 204 -6.05 20.23 -18.54
N PRO A 205 -5.57 21.47 -18.81
CA PRO A 205 -4.68 21.70 -19.93
C PRO A 205 -3.31 21.07 -19.68
N SER A 206 -2.71 20.53 -20.74
CA SER A 206 -1.31 20.11 -20.74
C SER A 206 -0.40 21.34 -20.89
N LEU A 207 0.72 21.33 -20.19
CA LEU A 207 1.79 22.33 -20.32
C LEU A 207 2.96 21.76 -21.12
N GLU A 208 3.79 22.66 -21.66
CA GLU A 208 5.08 22.25 -22.18
C GLU A 208 5.95 21.63 -21.08
N ARG A 209 6.57 20.50 -21.42
CA ARG A 209 7.47 19.79 -20.51
C ARG A 209 8.61 20.67 -20.04
N HIS A 210 9.07 20.42 -18.83
CA HIS A 210 10.32 21.02 -18.36
C HIS A 210 11.50 20.50 -19.20
N ARG A 211 12.50 21.36 -19.47
CA ARG A 211 13.72 20.96 -20.19
C ARG A 211 14.44 19.77 -19.54
N ASP A 212 14.41 19.74 -18.21
CA ASP A 212 15.10 18.74 -17.39
C ASP A 212 14.19 17.55 -17.03
N HIS A 213 13.01 17.41 -17.68
CA HIS A 213 12.03 16.35 -17.37
C HIS A 213 12.64 14.95 -17.41
N HIS A 214 13.34 14.62 -18.50
CA HIS A 214 13.95 13.29 -18.63
C HIS A 214 15.11 13.07 -17.67
N GLU A 215 15.82 14.12 -17.27
CA GLU A 215 16.87 14.02 -16.26
C GLU A 215 16.25 13.69 -14.89
N MET A 216 15.13 14.33 -14.54
CA MET A 216 14.36 13.98 -13.35
C MET A 216 13.86 12.54 -13.43
N VAL A 217 13.24 12.13 -14.54
CA VAL A 217 12.77 10.75 -14.73
C VAL A 217 13.90 9.74 -14.55
N ALA A 218 15.08 9.98 -15.15
CA ALA A 218 16.23 9.10 -15.00
C ALA A 218 16.71 8.97 -13.54
N LYS A 219 16.70 10.08 -12.78
CA LYS A 219 17.01 10.06 -11.35
C LYS A 219 15.96 9.28 -10.55
N GLY A 220 14.68 9.42 -10.89
CA GLY A 220 13.58 8.65 -10.26
C GLY A 220 13.69 7.15 -10.50
N VAL A 221 14.02 6.73 -11.74
CA VAL A 221 14.29 5.32 -12.06
C VAL A 221 15.45 4.79 -11.24
N LYS A 222 16.56 5.55 -11.19
CA LYS A 222 17.74 5.16 -10.41
C LYS A 222 17.42 5.00 -8.92
N LEU A 223 16.64 5.91 -8.35
CA LEU A 223 16.24 5.86 -6.95
C LEU A 223 15.43 4.60 -6.65
N ILE A 224 14.45 4.25 -7.48
CA ILE A 224 13.67 3.02 -7.30
C ILE A 224 14.55 1.77 -7.37
N VAL A 225 15.48 1.70 -8.34
CA VAL A 225 16.39 0.56 -8.48
C VAL A 225 17.34 0.44 -7.27
N GLU A 226 17.80 1.56 -6.72
CA GLU A 226 18.67 1.59 -5.54
C GLU A 226 17.91 1.20 -4.26
N THR A 227 16.70 1.72 -4.05
CA THR A 227 15.84 1.40 -2.91
C THR A 227 15.44 -0.08 -2.90
N GLU A 228 15.16 -0.68 -4.06
CA GLU A 228 14.86 -2.12 -4.13
C GLU A 228 16.03 -3.00 -3.71
N LYS A 229 17.26 -2.58 -4.04
CA LYS A 229 18.47 -3.30 -3.65
C LYS A 229 18.78 -3.15 -2.15
N SER A 230 18.42 -2.03 -1.53
CA SER A 230 18.75 -1.75 -0.12
C SER A 230 17.73 -2.28 0.88
N VAL A 231 16.42 -2.14 0.62
CA VAL A 231 15.36 -2.45 1.60
C VAL A 231 15.03 -3.95 1.66
N GLY A 232 15.28 -4.68 0.58
CA GLY A 232 14.84 -6.07 0.40
C GLY A 232 15.92 -7.15 0.36
N GLY A 233 17.19 -6.74 0.25
CA GLY A 233 18.28 -7.64 -0.13
C GLY A 233 17.94 -8.43 -1.41
N GLN A 234 18.32 -9.72 -1.45
CA GLN A 234 18.09 -10.60 -2.60
C GLN A 234 16.60 -10.94 -2.84
N LEU A 235 15.70 -10.64 -1.88
CA LEU A 235 14.29 -11.01 -1.89
C LEU A 235 13.35 -9.91 -2.43
N GLY A 236 13.87 -8.71 -2.66
CA GLY A 236 13.07 -7.54 -3.02
C GLY A 236 12.28 -6.97 -1.83
N ARG A 237 11.40 -6.00 -2.10
CA ARG A 237 10.74 -5.17 -1.06
C ARG A 237 10.00 -6.01 0.01
N PRO A 238 9.97 -5.57 1.29
CA PRO A 238 9.27 -6.25 2.37
C PRO A 238 7.78 -6.53 2.12
N SER A 239 7.12 -5.64 1.39
CA SER A 239 5.71 -5.78 0.99
C SER A 239 5.48 -6.80 -0.15
N GLY A 240 6.53 -7.18 -0.88
CA GLY A 240 6.43 -8.07 -2.03
C GLY A 240 6.03 -9.50 -1.67
N ALA A 241 5.33 -10.18 -2.59
CA ALA A 241 4.91 -11.57 -2.42
C ALA A 241 6.08 -12.48 -2.00
N ARG A 242 7.22 -12.32 -2.66
CA ARG A 242 8.43 -13.11 -2.45
C ARG A 242 8.98 -12.97 -1.02
N PHE A 243 9.18 -11.73 -0.56
CA PHE A 243 9.66 -11.44 0.78
C PHE A 243 8.68 -11.94 1.85
N ARG A 244 7.39 -11.58 1.75
CA ARG A 244 6.36 -11.99 2.72
C ARG A 244 6.21 -13.50 2.81
N THR A 245 6.21 -14.19 1.67
CA THR A 245 6.15 -15.65 1.62
C THR A 245 7.40 -16.28 2.23
N TYR A 246 8.59 -15.77 1.92
CA TYR A 246 9.85 -16.26 2.49
C TYR A 246 9.88 -16.15 4.01
N GLU A 247 9.62 -14.96 4.56
CA GLU A 247 9.70 -14.73 6.01
C GLU A 247 8.65 -15.55 6.78
N ARG A 248 7.40 -15.61 6.29
CA ARG A 248 6.36 -16.47 6.91
C ARG A 248 6.74 -17.94 6.90
N LEU A 249 7.17 -18.47 5.74
CA LEU A 249 7.50 -19.89 5.62
C LEU A 249 8.78 -20.27 6.38
N LYS A 250 9.76 -19.37 6.46
CA LYS A 250 10.96 -19.56 7.28
C LYS A 250 10.60 -19.64 8.76
N ALA A 251 9.78 -18.73 9.26
CA ALA A 251 9.29 -18.76 10.64
C ALA A 251 8.47 -20.03 10.93
N TYR A 252 7.61 -20.43 10.00
CA TYR A 252 6.82 -21.66 10.10
C TYR A 252 7.70 -22.92 10.10
N ALA A 253 8.69 -23.00 9.20
CA ALA A 253 9.61 -24.13 9.09
C ALA A 253 10.45 -24.32 10.35
N GLU A 254 10.89 -23.24 11.01
CA GLU A 254 11.57 -23.33 12.31
C GLU A 254 10.63 -23.79 13.43
N LYS A 255 9.35 -23.39 13.38
CA LYS A 255 8.35 -23.82 14.38
C LYS A 255 8.03 -25.31 14.31
N ILE A 256 7.92 -25.88 13.13
CA ILE A 256 7.57 -27.30 12.93
C ILE A 256 8.80 -28.22 12.90
N LYS A 257 9.99 -27.69 13.16
CA LYS A 257 11.26 -28.42 13.03
C LYS A 257 11.28 -29.65 13.94
N GLY A 258 11.52 -30.83 13.34
CA GLY A 258 11.49 -32.11 14.05
C GLY A 258 10.08 -32.68 14.31
N GLU A 259 9.02 -32.02 13.86
CA GLU A 259 7.66 -32.57 13.88
C GLU A 259 7.36 -33.37 12.60
N LEU A 260 6.21 -34.05 12.57
CA LEU A 260 5.74 -34.82 11.40
C LEU A 260 5.60 -33.96 10.13
N PHE A 261 5.38 -32.65 10.29
CA PHE A 261 5.18 -31.70 9.20
C PHE A 261 6.49 -31.08 8.69
N ASP A 262 7.64 -31.40 9.29
CA ASP A 262 8.99 -30.97 8.86
C ASP A 262 9.42 -31.67 7.57
N ARG A 263 8.85 -31.21 6.45
CA ARG A 263 9.10 -31.80 5.13
C ARG A 263 10.33 -31.18 4.46
N PRO A 264 11.27 -32.01 3.93
CA PRO A 264 12.41 -31.52 3.16
C PRO A 264 12.00 -30.66 1.95
N GLU A 265 10.84 -30.95 1.36
CA GLU A 265 10.28 -30.23 0.21
C GLU A 265 10.00 -28.76 0.55
N LEU A 266 9.53 -28.48 1.77
CA LEU A 266 9.27 -27.12 2.22
C LEU A 266 10.55 -26.31 2.31
N ARG A 267 11.62 -26.90 2.88
CA ARG A 267 12.93 -26.24 2.98
C ARG A 267 13.51 -25.93 1.60
N ARG A 268 13.41 -26.88 0.66
CA ARG A 268 13.83 -26.64 -0.74
C ARG A 268 13.02 -25.54 -1.40
N ALA A 269 11.72 -25.43 -1.10
CA ALA A 269 10.89 -24.35 -1.63
C ALA A 269 11.28 -22.98 -1.07
N ILE A 270 11.55 -22.90 0.24
CA ILE A 270 12.04 -21.68 0.88
C ILE A 270 13.39 -21.25 0.28
N ASP A 271 14.31 -22.20 0.08
CA ASP A 271 15.60 -21.94 -0.55
C ASP A 271 15.45 -21.43 -1.99
N ASP A 272 14.53 -21.99 -2.77
CA ASP A 272 14.28 -21.56 -4.14
C ASP A 272 13.67 -20.15 -4.20
N ILE A 273 12.80 -19.79 -3.26
CA ILE A 273 12.26 -18.42 -3.13
C ILE A 273 13.37 -17.44 -2.78
N TYR A 274 14.31 -17.85 -1.92
CA TYR A 274 15.46 -17.01 -1.58
C TYR A 274 16.39 -16.78 -2.76
N LYS A 275 16.69 -17.85 -3.52
CA LYS A 275 17.69 -17.81 -4.60
C LYS A 275 17.17 -17.24 -5.91
N TYR A 276 15.92 -17.51 -6.24
CA TYR A 276 15.38 -17.27 -7.58
C TYR A 276 14.13 -16.39 -7.55
N PRO A 277 13.91 -15.54 -8.57
CA PRO A 277 12.70 -14.75 -8.68
C PRO A 277 11.47 -15.64 -8.91
N LEU A 278 10.33 -15.21 -8.36
CA LEU A 278 9.04 -15.87 -8.57
C LEU A 278 8.59 -15.71 -10.03
N LEU A 279 7.86 -16.69 -10.54
CA LEU A 279 7.13 -16.53 -11.79
C LEU A 279 5.95 -15.57 -11.58
N SER A 280 5.55 -14.82 -12.62
CA SER A 280 4.44 -13.86 -12.54
C SER A 280 3.15 -14.49 -12.02
N GLY A 281 2.77 -15.66 -12.55
CA GLY A 281 1.59 -16.38 -12.09
C GLY A 281 1.66 -16.88 -10.64
N ALA A 282 2.87 -17.16 -10.12
CA ALA A 282 3.07 -17.47 -8.70
C ALA A 282 2.95 -16.21 -7.84
N THR A 283 3.53 -15.10 -8.29
CA THR A 283 3.46 -13.79 -7.62
C THR A 283 2.01 -13.35 -7.42
N ASP A 284 1.20 -13.39 -8.48
CA ASP A 284 -0.23 -13.04 -8.42
C ASP A 284 -1.01 -13.96 -7.47
N THR A 285 -0.72 -15.26 -7.54
CA THR A 285 -1.38 -16.26 -6.69
C THR A 285 -1.03 -16.05 -5.23
N LEU A 286 0.24 -15.85 -4.91
CA LEU A 286 0.71 -15.64 -3.54
C LEU A 286 0.19 -14.31 -2.98
N ASN A 287 0.22 -13.22 -3.75
CA ASN A 287 -0.35 -11.94 -3.32
C ASN A 287 -1.83 -12.05 -2.97
N ARG A 288 -2.61 -12.71 -3.83
CA ARG A 288 -4.05 -12.93 -3.56
C ARG A 288 -4.27 -13.74 -2.28
N GLN A 289 -3.51 -14.81 -2.08
CA GLN A 289 -3.68 -15.70 -0.93
C GLN A 289 -3.20 -15.07 0.39
N LEU A 290 -2.08 -14.35 0.36
CA LEU A 290 -1.59 -13.58 1.51
C LEU A 290 -2.61 -12.53 1.94
N LYS A 291 -3.22 -11.83 0.97
CA LYS A 291 -4.25 -10.83 1.24
C LYS A 291 -5.55 -11.42 1.80
N SER A 292 -5.92 -12.65 1.39
CA SER A 292 -7.05 -13.36 1.99
C SER A 292 -6.78 -13.93 3.39
N GLY A 293 -5.56 -13.73 3.93
CA GLY A 293 -5.20 -14.20 5.26
C GLY A 293 -4.97 -15.71 5.32
N ILE A 294 -4.40 -16.31 4.26
CA ILE A 294 -4.00 -17.73 4.24
C ILE A 294 -3.14 -18.04 5.48
N ASP A 295 -3.37 -19.19 6.12
CA ASP A 295 -2.60 -19.65 7.27
C ASP A 295 -1.27 -20.31 6.83
N ASP A 296 -0.32 -20.42 7.76
CA ASP A 296 1.03 -20.89 7.42
C ASP A 296 1.07 -22.33 6.86
N PRO A 297 0.29 -23.30 7.39
CA PRO A 297 0.26 -24.65 6.84
C PRO A 297 -0.27 -24.70 5.39
N THR A 298 -1.36 -23.99 5.09
CA THR A 298 -1.92 -23.96 3.74
C THR A 298 -1.02 -23.19 2.78
N LEU A 299 -0.36 -22.13 3.25
CA LEU A 299 0.65 -21.41 2.46
C LEU A 299 1.83 -22.33 2.11
N ALA A 300 2.29 -23.15 3.06
CA ALA A 300 3.36 -24.13 2.82
C ALA A 300 2.96 -25.14 1.74
N GLU A 301 1.76 -25.70 1.82
CA GLU A 301 1.24 -26.63 0.80
C GLU A 301 1.12 -25.98 -0.58
N LEU A 302 0.59 -24.75 -0.65
CA LEU A 302 0.48 -24.00 -1.89
C LEU A 302 1.85 -23.80 -2.55
N VAL A 303 2.84 -23.37 -1.77
CA VAL A 303 4.19 -23.11 -2.26
C VAL A 303 4.87 -24.41 -2.71
N MET A 304 4.71 -25.50 -1.96
CA MET A 304 5.22 -26.81 -2.37
C MET A 304 4.54 -27.34 -3.63
N ALA A 305 3.23 -27.13 -3.80
CA ALA A 305 2.49 -27.50 -5.00
C ALA A 305 2.98 -26.68 -6.22
N LEU A 306 3.09 -25.35 -6.07
CA LEU A 306 3.65 -24.49 -7.12
C LEU A 306 5.06 -24.92 -7.51
N ARG A 307 5.88 -25.35 -6.54
CA ARG A 307 7.23 -25.85 -6.80
C ARG A 307 7.22 -27.19 -7.55
N ALA A 308 6.38 -28.13 -7.11
CA ALA A 308 6.26 -29.44 -7.74
C ALA A 308 5.83 -29.33 -9.20
N ASP A 309 4.97 -28.36 -9.50
CA ASP A 309 4.50 -28.06 -10.86
C ASP A 309 5.50 -27.24 -11.69
N MET A 310 6.70 -26.91 -11.16
CA MET A 310 7.68 -26.01 -11.78
C MET A 310 7.12 -24.61 -12.10
N ARG A 311 6.18 -24.14 -11.27
CA ARG A 311 5.47 -22.87 -11.43
C ARG A 311 5.81 -21.85 -10.35
N LEU A 312 6.69 -22.18 -9.39
CA LEU A 312 7.05 -21.30 -8.29
C LEU A 312 8.08 -20.23 -8.70
N CYS A 313 9.30 -20.65 -9.04
CA CYS A 313 10.41 -19.75 -9.38
C CYS A 313 10.93 -20.01 -10.79
N ARG A 314 11.53 -18.99 -11.41
CA ARG A 314 12.26 -19.15 -12.66
C ARG A 314 13.68 -19.66 -12.37
N VAL A 315 13.86 -20.97 -12.44
CA VAL A 315 15.17 -21.62 -12.28
C VAL A 315 15.82 -21.77 -13.65
N THR A 316 16.49 -20.71 -14.13
CA THR A 316 17.36 -20.77 -15.32
C THR A 316 18.75 -20.24 -14.95
N GLU A 317 19.80 -20.88 -15.48
CA GLU A 317 21.22 -20.54 -15.22
C GLU A 317 21.61 -19.13 -15.67
N ASP A 318 20.82 -18.52 -16.56
CA ASP A 318 20.93 -17.10 -16.90
C ASP A 318 19.84 -16.31 -16.17
N ILE A 319 20.23 -15.66 -15.06
CA ILE A 319 19.50 -14.50 -14.54
C ILE A 319 19.72 -13.38 -15.55
N THR A 320 18.93 -13.34 -16.63
CA THR A 320 18.75 -12.08 -17.34
C THR A 320 17.96 -11.18 -16.40
N GLU A 321 18.65 -10.37 -15.61
CA GLU A 321 18.06 -9.19 -14.97
C GLU A 321 17.35 -8.42 -16.09
N GLY A 322 16.02 -8.43 -16.09
CA GLY A 322 15.26 -7.60 -17.02
C GLY A 322 15.64 -6.13 -16.80
N GLU A 323 15.70 -5.32 -17.85
CA GLU A 323 15.84 -3.88 -17.63
C GLU A 323 14.52 -3.31 -17.09
N PRO A 324 14.56 -2.40 -16.09
CA PRO A 324 13.36 -1.71 -15.64
C PRO A 324 12.73 -0.93 -16.80
N GLN A 325 11.43 -1.07 -16.97
CA GLN A 325 10.67 -0.45 -18.05
C GLN A 325 9.90 0.76 -17.53
N VAL A 326 10.19 1.93 -18.06
CA VAL A 326 9.41 3.14 -17.78
C VAL A 326 8.10 3.06 -18.55
N ILE A 327 6.98 2.97 -17.84
CA ILE A 327 5.66 2.90 -18.48
C ILE A 327 5.18 4.30 -18.83
N CYS A 328 5.21 5.24 -17.87
CA CYS A 328 4.87 6.63 -18.13
C CYS A 328 5.50 7.60 -17.13
N SER A 329 5.48 8.89 -17.45
CA SER A 329 5.92 9.96 -16.54
C SER A 329 5.05 11.21 -16.64
N LEU A 330 4.93 11.94 -15.53
CA LEU A 330 4.12 13.16 -15.46
C LEU A 330 4.92 14.28 -14.80
N GLY A 331 5.14 15.37 -15.53
CA GLY A 331 5.75 16.59 -14.99
C GLY A 331 4.75 17.39 -14.17
N LEU A 332 5.18 17.85 -13.00
CA LEU A 332 4.44 18.79 -12.15
C LEU A 332 5.13 20.16 -12.20
N ARG A 333 4.46 21.15 -12.81
CA ARG A 333 5.04 22.46 -13.07
C ARG A 333 4.13 23.59 -12.59
N ALA A 334 4.69 24.61 -11.94
CA ALA A 334 3.94 25.78 -11.54
C ALA A 334 3.41 26.56 -12.75
N HIS A 335 2.19 27.09 -12.60
CA HIS A 335 1.64 28.03 -13.57
C HIS A 335 2.38 29.37 -13.38
N SER A 336 3.16 29.75 -14.38
CA SER A 336 3.88 31.02 -14.44
C SER A 336 2.99 32.16 -14.90
#